data_AF-A0A554URH2-F1
#
_entry.id   AF-A0A554URH2-F1
#
_cell.length_a   1.000
_cell.length_b   1.000
_cell.length_c   1.000
_cell.angle_alpha   90.00
_cell.angle_beta   90.00
_cell.angle_gamma   90.00
#
_symmetry.space_group_name_H-M   'P 1'
#
loop_
_entity.id
_entity.type
_entity.pdbx_description
1 polymer ?
#
loop_
_entity_poly.entity_id
_entity_poly.type
_entity_poly.pdbx_seq_one_letter_code
_entity_poly.pdbx_strand_id
1 'polypeptide(L)'
;MKELAMSRVGVRKGLVVATLTAGIVVGAAGMGIASADPAPAVQCTPQARLAAIADSGPKVASFLATHPDMVSELAKIRSLPKDQRKAEWQSYRASHQQELMDFKSAHSAIHDYRMACHPHHH
;
A
#
# COMPACT_ATOMS: atom_id res chain seq x y z
N MET A 1 -51.79 -20.92 27.71
CA MET A 1 -52.55 -20.00 26.83
C MET A 1 -51.78 -18.68 26.84
N LYS A 2 -51.33 -18.09 25.73
CA LYS A 2 -51.54 -18.31 24.27
C LYS A 2 -50.16 -17.98 23.62
N GLU A 3 -49.61 -18.74 22.67
CA GLU A 3 -49.99 -18.98 21.26
C GLU A 3 -50.35 -17.67 20.51
N LEU A 4 -49.70 -17.25 19.41
CA LEU A 4 -48.64 -17.80 18.53
C LEU A 4 -47.93 -16.57 17.83
N ALA A 5 -46.90 -16.59 16.96
CA ALA A 5 -46.14 -17.60 16.21
C ALA A 5 -44.75 -17.07 15.75
N MET A 6 -43.94 -17.91 15.06
CA MET A 6 -42.78 -17.48 14.25
C MET A 6 -43.20 -16.94 12.87
N SER A 7 -42.46 -15.98 12.30
CA SER A 7 -42.56 -15.63 10.86
C SER A 7 -41.32 -16.10 10.10
N ARG A 8 -41.53 -16.89 9.02
CA ARG A 8 -40.48 -17.39 8.12
C ARG A 8 -40.62 -16.70 6.77
N VAL A 9 -39.61 -15.92 6.36
CA VAL A 9 -39.54 -15.34 5.00
C VAL A 9 -38.46 -16.09 4.21
N GLY A 10 -38.88 -16.84 3.18
CA GLY A 10 -37.99 -17.67 2.38
C GLY A 10 -37.37 -16.91 1.20
N VAL A 11 -36.03 -16.92 1.11
CA VAL A 11 -35.29 -16.38 -0.04
C VAL A 11 -35.47 -17.29 -1.25
N ARG A 12 -36.19 -16.82 -2.27
CA ARG A 12 -36.30 -17.49 -3.58
C ARG A 12 -35.09 -17.09 -4.44
N LYS A 13 -34.41 -18.08 -5.03
CA LYS A 13 -33.28 -17.84 -5.95
C LYS A 13 -33.78 -17.16 -7.23
N GLY A 14 -33.39 -15.89 -7.43
CA GLY A 14 -33.58 -15.17 -8.69
C GLY A 14 -32.31 -15.22 -9.54
N LEU A 15 -32.43 -15.66 -10.80
CA LEU A 15 -31.36 -15.62 -11.80
C LEU A 15 -31.19 -14.17 -12.28
N VAL A 16 -29.97 -13.63 -12.20
CA VAL A 16 -29.63 -12.31 -12.76
C VAL A 16 -28.88 -12.50 -14.07
N VAL A 17 -29.45 -12.02 -15.17
CA VAL A 17 -28.80 -11.95 -16.48
C VAL A 17 -27.95 -10.70 -16.54
N ALA A 18 -26.66 -10.83 -16.85
CA ALA A 18 -25.73 -9.71 -16.95
C ALA A 18 -25.70 -9.15 -18.38
N THR A 19 -26.29 -7.98 -18.61
CA THR A 19 -26.17 -7.22 -19.85
C THR A 19 -25.18 -6.06 -19.67
N LEU A 20 -24.01 -6.17 -20.30
CA LEU A 20 -23.02 -5.09 -20.36
C LEU A 20 -23.50 -4.01 -21.34
N THR A 21 -23.80 -2.82 -20.82
CA THR A 21 -23.91 -1.59 -21.59
C THR A 21 -23.11 -0.49 -20.90
N ALA A 22 -22.31 0.25 -21.67
CA ALA A 22 -21.49 1.35 -21.17
C ALA A 22 -22.14 2.69 -21.52
N GLY A 23 -22.15 3.63 -20.57
CA GLY A 23 -22.57 5.00 -20.82
C GLY A 23 -23.21 5.70 -19.62
N ILE A 24 -22.48 6.68 -19.07
CA ILE A 24 -22.97 7.90 -18.38
C ILE A 24 -24.18 7.74 -17.44
N VAL A 25 -23.93 7.86 -16.13
CA VAL A 25 -24.97 8.16 -15.13
C VAL A 25 -24.56 9.40 -14.33
N VAL A 26 -25.31 10.50 -14.50
CA VAL A 26 -25.34 11.60 -13.53
C VAL A 26 -26.14 11.11 -12.33
N GLY A 27 -25.57 11.22 -11.13
CA GLY A 27 -25.91 10.36 -10.00
C GLY A 27 -27.22 10.65 -9.26
N ALA A 28 -27.67 9.64 -8.51
CA ALA A 28 -28.67 9.75 -7.45
C ALA A 28 -28.27 8.83 -6.27
N ALA A 29 -28.73 9.16 -5.07
CA ALA A 29 -28.24 8.64 -3.80
C ALA A 29 -28.38 7.11 -3.57
N GLY A 30 -27.44 6.56 -2.81
CA GLY A 30 -27.81 5.67 -1.70
C GLY A 30 -27.80 4.14 -1.93
N MET A 31 -26.64 3.55 -2.25
CA MET A 31 -26.13 2.33 -1.60
C MET A 31 -24.68 2.10 -2.01
N GLY A 32 -23.81 1.78 -1.05
CA GLY A 32 -22.35 1.87 -1.22
C GLY A 32 -21.73 0.76 -2.07
N ILE A 33 -21.77 0.88 -3.40
CA ILE A 33 -20.66 0.37 -4.20
C ILE A 33 -19.45 1.28 -3.97
N ALA A 34 -18.34 0.70 -3.51
CA ALA A 34 -17.08 1.40 -3.40
C ALA A 34 -16.44 1.53 -4.79
N SER A 35 -16.95 2.45 -5.59
CA SER A 35 -16.24 2.93 -6.77
C SER A 35 -14.91 3.52 -6.31
N ALA A 36 -13.82 2.78 -6.52
CA ALA A 36 -12.49 3.29 -6.33
C ALA A 36 -12.25 4.41 -7.36
N ASP A 37 -12.39 5.65 -6.90
CA ASP A 37 -11.98 6.84 -7.64
C ASP A 37 -10.53 6.64 -8.09
N PRO A 38 -10.18 6.79 -9.39
CA PRO A 38 -8.83 6.54 -9.87
C PRO A 38 -7.84 7.44 -9.14
N ALA A 39 -7.08 6.84 -8.22
CA ALA A 39 -6.17 7.56 -7.32
C ALA A 39 -5.34 8.58 -8.11
N PRO A 40 -5.30 9.86 -7.68
CA PRO A 40 -4.84 10.96 -8.51
C PRO A 40 -3.41 10.68 -8.98
N ALA A 41 -3.23 10.66 -10.31
CA ALA A 41 -1.99 10.23 -10.94
C ALA A 41 -0.78 10.95 -10.34
N VAL A 42 0.23 10.18 -9.94
CA VAL A 42 1.39 10.69 -9.17
C VAL A 42 2.11 11.76 -9.99
N GLN A 43 2.00 13.00 -9.51
CA GLN A 43 2.63 14.15 -10.16
C GLN A 43 4.14 14.13 -9.88
N CYS A 44 4.98 14.17 -10.90
CA CYS A 44 6.43 14.07 -10.75
C CYS A 44 7.08 15.43 -10.41
N THR A 45 6.59 16.06 -9.33
CA THR A 45 7.00 17.40 -8.88
C THR A 45 7.79 17.33 -7.56
N PRO A 46 8.65 18.33 -7.26
CA PRO A 46 9.32 18.44 -5.96
C PRO A 46 8.33 18.43 -4.79
N GLN A 47 7.14 19.02 -4.94
CA GLN A 47 6.09 19.07 -3.94
C GLN A 47 5.51 17.67 -3.65
N ALA A 48 5.23 16.87 -4.68
CA ALA A 48 4.78 15.49 -4.50
C ALA A 48 5.87 14.61 -3.86
N ARG A 49 7.15 14.82 -4.23
CA ARG A 49 8.28 14.15 -3.55
C ARG A 49 8.34 14.51 -2.06
N LEU A 50 8.10 15.78 -1.71
CA LEU A 50 8.06 16.21 -0.31
C LEU A 50 6.85 15.63 0.44
N ALA A 51 5.68 15.54 -0.20
CA ALA A 51 4.50 14.89 0.37
C ALA A 51 4.74 13.39 0.65
N ALA A 52 5.36 12.66 -0.29
CA ALA A 52 5.75 11.26 -0.09
C ALA A 52 6.75 11.09 1.08
N ILE A 53 7.69 12.03 1.24
CA ILE A 53 8.62 12.05 2.39
C ILE A 53 7.91 12.38 3.70
N ALA A 54 6.95 13.30 3.70
CA ALA A 54 6.17 13.65 4.88
C ALA A 54 5.26 12.51 5.35
N ASP A 55 4.68 11.74 4.42
CA ASP A 55 3.89 10.53 4.72
C ASP A 55 4.75 9.38 5.26
N SER A 56 5.82 9.01 4.56
CA SER A 56 6.64 7.85 4.93
C SER A 56 7.62 8.14 6.07
N GLY A 57 8.03 9.39 6.26
CA GLY A 57 9.03 9.79 7.26
C GLY A 57 8.71 9.34 8.70
N PRO A 58 7.52 9.67 9.25
CA PRO A 58 7.11 9.21 10.58
C PRO A 58 6.97 7.68 10.68
N LYS A 59 6.52 7.02 9.60
CA LYS A 59 6.37 5.55 9.54
C LYS A 59 7.74 4.87 9.61
N VAL A 60 8.69 5.34 8.81
CA VAL A 60 10.09 4.86 8.81
C VAL A 60 10.79 5.17 10.13
N ALA A 61 10.55 6.34 10.74
CA ALA A 61 11.10 6.67 12.06
C ALA A 61 10.56 5.74 13.16
N SER A 62 9.24 5.49 13.18
CA SER A 62 8.61 4.54 14.11
C SER A 62 9.13 3.11 13.92
N PHE A 63 9.24 2.67 12.67
CA PHE A 63 9.82 1.37 12.31
C PHE A 63 11.28 1.24 12.80
N LEU A 64 12.14 2.20 12.52
CA LEU A 64 13.56 2.14 12.91
C LEU A 64 13.75 2.24 14.43
N ALA A 65 12.80 2.84 15.17
CA ALA A 65 12.82 2.84 16.62
C ALA A 65 12.58 1.45 17.25
N THR A 66 11.99 0.50 16.51
CA THR A 66 11.80 -0.90 16.96
C THR A 66 12.75 -1.90 16.29
N HIS A 67 13.59 -1.46 15.33
CA HIS A 67 14.49 -2.30 14.54
C HIS A 67 15.96 -1.78 14.63
N PRO A 68 16.62 -1.96 15.79
CA PRO A 68 17.98 -1.47 16.03
C PRO A 68 19.04 -2.21 15.21
N ASP A 69 18.73 -3.42 14.76
CA ASP A 69 19.44 -4.21 13.75
C ASP A 69 19.46 -3.51 12.39
N MET A 70 18.30 -3.13 11.83
CA MET A 70 18.25 -2.32 10.60
C MET A 70 19.00 -0.99 10.74
N VAL A 71 18.89 -0.32 11.90
CA VAL A 71 19.64 0.92 12.17
C VAL A 71 21.15 0.68 12.13
N SER A 72 21.61 -0.42 12.73
CA SER A 72 23.03 -0.81 12.77
C SER A 72 23.54 -1.20 11.38
N GLU A 73 22.76 -1.94 10.60
CA GLU A 73 23.12 -2.33 9.24
C GLU A 73 23.14 -1.13 8.28
N LEU A 74 22.16 -0.23 8.37
CA LEU A 74 22.16 1.01 7.58
C LEU A 74 23.36 1.92 7.92
N ALA A 75 23.90 1.85 9.14
CA ALA A 75 25.14 2.52 9.51
C ALA A 75 26.38 1.81 8.93
N LYS A 76 26.42 0.48 8.99
CA LYS A 76 27.46 -0.38 8.41
C LYS A 76 27.56 -0.21 6.87
N ILE A 77 26.46 -0.34 6.15
CA ILE A 77 26.40 -0.10 4.69
C ILE A 77 26.83 1.34 4.33
N ARG A 78 26.61 2.32 5.21
CA ARG A 78 27.07 3.70 4.99
C ARG A 78 28.58 3.87 5.12
N SER A 79 29.27 3.09 5.97
CA SER A 79 30.73 3.16 6.14
C SER A 79 31.49 2.38 5.06
N LEU A 80 30.91 1.31 4.50
CA LEU A 80 31.55 0.47 3.49
C LEU A 80 31.90 1.21 2.17
N PRO A 81 32.95 0.79 1.45
CA PRO A 81 33.20 1.14 0.05
C PRO A 81 32.01 0.86 -0.86
N LYS A 82 31.77 1.71 -1.88
CA LYS A 82 30.54 1.73 -2.70
C LYS A 82 30.24 0.37 -3.37
N ASP A 83 31.29 -0.31 -3.81
CA ASP A 83 31.30 -1.66 -4.39
C ASP A 83 30.80 -2.73 -3.42
N GLN A 84 31.19 -2.66 -2.14
CA GLN A 84 30.84 -3.65 -1.11
C GLN A 84 29.40 -3.52 -0.63
N ARG A 85 28.83 -2.30 -0.65
CA ARG A 85 27.46 -1.99 -0.15
C ARG A 85 26.37 -2.88 -0.73
N LYS A 86 26.50 -3.29 -2.00
CA LYS A 86 25.50 -4.15 -2.65
C LYS A 86 25.55 -5.58 -2.10
N ALA A 87 26.73 -6.15 -1.95
CA ALA A 87 26.92 -7.50 -1.42
C ALA A 87 26.50 -7.59 0.05
N GLU A 88 26.88 -6.60 0.86
CA GLU A 88 26.48 -6.50 2.26
C GLU A 88 24.95 -6.42 2.41
N TRP A 89 24.31 -5.49 1.69
CA TRP A 89 22.85 -5.39 1.71
C TRP A 89 22.19 -6.71 1.30
N GLN A 90 22.65 -7.34 0.22
CA GLN A 90 22.16 -8.65 -0.23
C GLN A 90 22.30 -9.74 0.84
N SER A 91 23.40 -9.77 1.60
CA SER A 91 23.60 -10.67 2.74
C SER A 91 22.54 -10.44 3.81
N TYR A 92 22.34 -9.18 4.23
CA TYR A 92 21.30 -8.83 5.21
C TYR A 92 19.89 -9.21 4.73
N ARG A 93 19.55 -8.99 3.45
CA ARG A 93 18.22 -9.35 2.92
C ARG A 93 17.96 -10.85 2.88
N ALA A 94 18.99 -11.69 2.88
CA ALA A 94 18.82 -13.14 2.86
C ALA A 94 18.22 -13.67 4.18
N SER A 95 18.53 -13.05 5.31
CA SER A 95 18.02 -13.41 6.64
C SER A 95 16.84 -12.56 7.12
N HIS A 96 16.79 -11.26 6.79
CA HIS A 96 15.82 -10.32 7.37
C HIS A 96 14.59 -10.08 6.45
N GLN A 97 14.03 -11.16 5.90
CA GLN A 97 13.04 -11.10 4.81
C GLN A 97 11.72 -10.42 5.22
N GLN A 98 11.19 -10.76 6.40
CA GLN A 98 9.95 -10.19 6.94
C GLN A 98 10.13 -8.71 7.30
N GLU A 99 11.20 -8.39 8.04
CA GLU A 99 11.57 -7.01 8.39
C GLU A 99 11.62 -6.09 7.16
N LEU A 100 12.14 -6.60 6.04
CA LEU A 100 12.22 -5.83 4.78
C LEU A 100 10.86 -5.64 4.09
N MET A 101 9.85 -6.48 4.35
CA MET A 101 8.47 -6.22 3.92
C MET A 101 7.84 -5.12 4.77
N ASP A 102 8.08 -5.15 6.09
CA ASP A 102 7.55 -4.14 7.02
C ASP A 102 8.23 -2.77 6.81
N PHE A 103 9.54 -2.74 6.57
CA PHE A 103 10.26 -1.53 6.13
C PHE A 103 9.73 -1.01 4.79
N LYS A 104 9.44 -1.89 3.82
CA LYS A 104 8.85 -1.49 2.53
C LYS A 104 7.46 -0.87 2.72
N SER A 105 6.66 -1.42 3.64
CA SER A 105 5.35 -0.84 4.01
C SER A 105 5.50 0.58 4.58
N ALA A 106 6.44 0.77 5.51
CA ALA A 106 6.74 2.08 6.09
C ALA A 106 7.28 3.10 5.06
N HIS A 107 8.05 2.64 4.07
CA HIS A 107 8.67 3.46 3.01
C HIS A 107 7.82 3.50 1.71
N SER A 108 6.56 3.06 1.75
CA SER A 108 5.71 2.86 0.56
C SER A 108 5.57 4.09 -0.34
N ALA A 109 5.12 5.24 0.18
CA ALA A 109 4.87 6.42 -0.66
C ALA A 109 6.15 6.94 -1.37
N ILE A 110 7.33 6.85 -0.72
CA ILE A 110 8.61 7.22 -1.36
C ILE A 110 9.02 6.20 -2.44
N HIS A 111 8.76 4.91 -2.20
CA HIS A 111 8.97 3.85 -3.20
C HIS A 111 8.08 4.08 -4.42
N ASP A 112 6.79 4.32 -4.21
CA ASP A 112 5.80 4.42 -5.28
C ASP A 112 5.93 5.73 -6.08
N TYR A 113 6.29 6.84 -5.42
CA TYR A 113 6.74 8.06 -6.10
C TYR A 113 7.94 7.78 -7.02
N ARG A 114 8.93 7.01 -6.55
CA ARG A 114 10.09 6.65 -7.38
C ARG A 114 9.71 5.75 -8.55
N MET A 115 8.85 4.75 -8.34
CA MET A 115 8.41 3.86 -9.41
C MET A 115 7.60 4.59 -10.49
N ALA A 116 6.73 5.54 -10.10
CA ALA A 116 5.97 6.35 -11.05
C ALA A 116 6.86 7.31 -11.86
N CYS A 117 7.84 7.97 -11.22
CA CYS A 117 8.59 9.06 -11.82
C CYS A 117 9.98 8.69 -12.36
N HIS A 118 10.51 7.52 -12.00
CA HIS A 118 11.84 7.05 -12.39
C HIS A 118 11.85 5.54 -12.76
N PRO A 119 10.95 5.05 -13.63
CA PRO A 119 10.73 3.62 -13.88
C PRO A 119 11.90 2.86 -14.55
N HIS A 120 12.96 3.55 -15.00
CA HIS A 120 14.11 2.95 -15.67
C HIS A 120 15.41 2.94 -14.83
N HIS A 121 15.32 3.26 -13.53
CA HIS A 121 16.46 3.18 -12.60
C HIS A 121 16.34 1.95 -11.71
N HIS A 122 16.99 0.85 -12.12
CA HIS A 122 17.05 -0.44 -11.41
C HIS A 122 18.52 -0.89 -11.31
#